data_AF-A0A4R6N916-F1
#
_entry.id   AF-A0A4R6N916-F1
#
_cell.length_a   1.000
_cell.length_b   1.000
_cell.length_c   1.000
_cell.angle_alpha   90.00
_cell.angle_beta   90.00
_cell.angle_gamma   90.00
#
_symmetry.space_group_name_H-M   'P 1'
#
loop_
_entity.id
_entity.type
_entity.pdbx_description
1 polymer ?
#
loop_
_entity_poly.entity_id
_entity_poly.type
_entity_poly.pdbx_seq_one_letter_code
_entity_poly.pdbx_strand_id
1 'polypeptide(L)' 'MSLPGSCLPENARCPRCGGDFHCGASEGLCDCFELRLDEPLRQELARRYSGCLCMACLRELAQPTRPAKLPNSTPP' A
#
# COMPACT_ATOMS: atom_id res chain seq x y z
N MET A 1 16.93 -0.09 32.93
CA MET A 1 15.74 0.65 32.44
C MET A 1 15.99 0.98 30.99
N SER A 2 15.59 0.08 30.09
CA SER A 2 15.78 0.21 28.64
C SER A 2 14.64 1.05 28.05
N LEU A 3 15.02 1.99 27.20
CA LEU A 3 14.15 2.94 26.50
C LEU A 3 13.04 2.22 25.71
N PRO A 4 11.75 2.54 25.86
CA PRO A 4 10.76 2.21 24.84
C PRO A 4 10.90 3.23 23.71
N GLY A 5 11.98 3.10 22.94
CA GLY A 5 12.09 3.74 21.64
C GLY A 5 11.13 3.06 20.68
N SER A 6 10.29 3.86 20.03
CA SER A 6 9.50 3.52 18.83
C SER A 6 8.10 2.94 19.09
N CYS A 7 7.19 3.81 19.53
CA CYS A 7 5.76 3.68 19.22
C CYS A 7 5.43 4.39 17.89
N LEU A 8 6.39 4.46 16.96
CA LEU A 8 6.11 4.95 15.62
C LEU A 8 5.40 3.80 14.88
N PRO A 9 4.23 4.03 14.30
CA PRO A 9 3.55 3.00 13.54
C PRO A 9 4.48 2.53 12.42
N GLU A 10 4.67 1.22 12.29
CA GLU A 10 5.51 0.57 11.25
C GLU A 10 5.05 0.95 9.82
N ASN A 11 3.86 1.51 9.73
CA ASN A 11 3.14 2.05 8.61
C ASN A 11 3.23 3.60 8.48
N ALA A 12 4.25 4.22 9.08
CA ALA A 12 4.56 5.65 8.95
C ALA A 12 5.38 5.98 7.67
N ARG A 13 5.95 4.97 6.99
CA ARG A 13 6.85 5.20 5.84
C ARG A 13 6.60 4.20 4.73
N CYS A 14 6.51 4.71 3.50
CA CYS A 14 6.12 3.93 2.35
C CYS A 14 7.27 2.97 1.97
N PRO A 15 7.05 1.64 1.91
CA PRO A 15 8.12 0.69 1.57
C PRO A 15 8.58 0.83 0.11
N ARG A 16 7.81 1.52 -0.74
CA ARG A 16 8.16 1.75 -2.15
C ARG A 16 9.02 2.98 -2.38
N CYS A 17 8.68 4.12 -1.77
CA CYS A 17 9.38 5.39 -2.00
C CYS A 17 10.12 5.91 -0.77
N GLY A 18 9.93 5.32 0.40
CA GLY A 18 10.50 5.77 1.68
C GLY A 18 9.86 7.06 2.25
N GLY A 19 8.85 7.61 1.57
CA GLY A 19 8.17 8.83 2.00
C GLY A 19 7.34 8.63 3.27
N ASP A 20 7.34 9.64 4.14
CA ASP A 20 6.47 9.70 5.31
C ASP A 20 5.00 9.72 4.87
N PHE A 21 4.23 8.75 5.35
CA PHE A 21 2.79 8.66 5.15
C PHE A 21 2.17 7.91 6.33
N HIS A 22 0.93 8.21 6.68
CA HIS A 22 0.23 7.47 7.73
C HIS A 22 -0.79 6.52 7.12
N CYS A 23 -0.63 5.21 7.33
CA CYS A 23 -1.67 4.27 6.94
C CYS A 23 -2.77 4.17 7.99
N GLY A 24 -3.91 4.80 7.73
CA GLY A 24 -5.13 4.63 8.53
C GLY A 24 -5.84 3.28 8.34
N ALA A 25 -5.21 2.26 7.74
CA ALA A 25 -5.86 0.95 7.52
C ALA A 25 -6.24 0.26 8.82
N SER A 26 -5.41 0.37 9.86
CA SER A 26 -5.73 -0.12 11.21
C SER A 26 -6.90 0.64 11.87
N GLU A 27 -7.16 1.87 11.43
CA GLU A 27 -8.22 2.75 11.91
C GLU A 27 -9.48 2.70 11.02
N GLY A 28 -9.40 2.03 9.87
CA GLY A 28 -10.46 2.02 8.85
C GLY A 28 -10.60 3.31 8.04
N LEU A 29 -9.65 4.24 8.15
CA LEU A 29 -9.69 5.60 7.60
C LEU A 29 -8.65 5.85 6.50
N CYS A 30 -8.17 4.81 5.83
CA CYS A 30 -7.18 4.98 4.77
C CYS A 30 -7.81 5.60 3.51
N ASP A 31 -7.27 6.71 3.01
CA ASP A 31 -7.64 7.30 1.69
C ASP A 31 -7.53 6.28 0.55
N CYS A 32 -6.73 5.23 0.74
CA CYS A 32 -6.59 4.13 -0.20
C CYS A 32 -7.89 3.34 -0.42
N PHE A 33 -8.85 3.41 0.50
CA PHE A 33 -10.18 2.82 0.32
C PHE A 33 -11.08 3.67 -0.58
N GLU A 34 -10.91 4.99 -0.58
CA GLU A 34 -11.63 5.91 -1.48
C GLU A 34 -11.04 5.89 -2.90
N LEU A 35 -9.76 5.56 -3.03
CA LEU A 35 -9.13 5.36 -4.33
C LEU A 35 -9.66 4.07 -4.98
N ARG A 36 -10.26 4.20 -6.16
CA ARG A 36 -10.61 3.04 -7.00
C ARG A 36 -9.35 2.38 -7.54
N LEU A 37 -8.83 1.42 -6.78
CA LEU A 37 -7.86 0.45 -7.25
C LEU A 37 -8.58 -0.78 -7.77
N ASP A 38 -8.13 -1.31 -8.92
CA ASP A 38 -8.58 -2.61 -9.38
C ASP A 38 -8.27 -3.69 -8.34
N GLU A 39 -9.24 -4.56 -8.05
CA GLU A 39 -9.07 -5.71 -7.17
C GLU A 39 -7.80 -6.54 -7.48
N PRO A 40 -7.51 -6.93 -8.75
CA PRO A 40 -6.29 -7.67 -9.06
C PRO A 40 -5.01 -6.89 -8.73
N LEU A 41 -5.00 -5.57 -8.93
CA LEU A 41 -3.86 -4.72 -8.58
C LEU A 41 -3.68 -4.68 -7.06
N ARG A 42 -4.77 -4.53 -6.30
CA ARG A 42 -4.75 -4.53 -4.83
C ARG A 42 -4.22 -5.84 -4.25
N GLN A 43 -4.67 -6.98 -4.78
CA GLN A 43 -4.19 -8.31 -4.38
C GLN A 43 -2.69 -8.49 -4.68
N GLU A 44 -2.23 -8.05 -5.85
CA GLU A 44 -0.81 -8.10 -6.21
C GLU A 44 0.04 -7.20 -5.30
N LEU A 45 -0.45 -6.00 -4.97
CA LEU A 45 0.22 -5.11 -4.04
C LEU A 45 0.30 -5.72 -2.63
N ALA A 46 -0.76 -6.36 -2.15
CA ALA A 46 -0.75 -7.05 -0.86
C ALA A 46 0.20 -8.26 -0.83
N ARG A 47 0.45 -8.91 -1.98
CA ARG A 47 1.44 -9.99 -2.10
C ARG A 47 2.87 -9.47 -2.17
N ARG A 48 3.10 -8.37 -2.90
CA ARG A 48 4.43 -7.78 -3.08
C ARG A 48 4.90 -6.93 -1.91
N TYR A 49 3.98 -6.25 -1.23
CA TYR A 49 4.26 -5.35 -0.14
C TYR A 49 3.50 -5.83 1.10
N SER A 50 4.23 -6.16 2.16
CA SER A 50 3.65 -6.55 3.45
C SER A 50 3.13 -5.36 4.27
N GLY A 51 3.02 -4.18 3.66
CA GLY A 51 2.62 -2.94 4.32
C GLY A 51 1.92 -1.97 3.37
N CYS A 52 1.33 -0.91 3.93
CA CYS A 52 0.61 0.07 3.12
C CYS A 52 1.56 0.93 2.26
N LEU A 53 1.03 1.45 1.15
CA LEU A 53 1.71 2.38 0.27
C LEU A 53 1.11 3.78 0.42
N CYS A 54 1.93 4.81 0.21
CA CYS A 54 1.45 6.19 0.23
C CYS A 54 0.51 6.50 -0.94
N MET A 55 -0.30 7.55 -0.77
CA MET A 55 -1.28 7.97 -1.79
C MET A 55 -0.66 8.31 -3.14
N ALA A 56 0.53 8.91 -3.15
CA ALA A 56 1.24 9.21 -4.40
C ALA A 56 1.56 7.93 -5.18
N CYS A 57 2.20 6.95 -4.53
CA CYS A 57 2.52 5.66 -5.15
C CYS A 57 1.26 4.90 -5.58
N LEU A 58 0.20 4.92 -4.77
CA LEU A 58 -1.06 4.27 -5.13
C LEU A 58 -1.72 4.94 -6.33
N ARG A 59 -1.77 6.28 -6.41
CA ARG A 59 -2.26 6.98 -7.59
C ARG A 59 -1.40 6.67 -8.82
N GLU A 60 -0.08 6.58 -8.66
CA GLU A 60 0.83 6.21 -9.74
C GLU A 60 0.64 4.79 -10.27
N LEU A 61 0.14 3.89 -9.40
CA LEU A 61 -0.19 2.51 -9.76
C LEU A 61 -1.63 2.38 -10.29
N ALA A 62 -2.55 3.21 -9.79
CA ALA A 62 -3.95 3.25 -10.21
C ALA A 62 -4.14 3.97 -11.55
N GLN A 63 -3.24 4.89 -11.91
CA GLN A 63 -3.24 5.46 -13.26
C GLN A 63 -2.94 4.33 -14.27
N PRO A 64 -3.68 4.25 -15.39
CA PRO A 64 -3.54 3.19 -16.39
C PRO A 64 -2.26 3.34 -17.23
N THR A 65 -1.16 3.84 -16.65
CA THR A 65 0.15 3.85 -17.30
C THR A 65 0.66 2.42 -17.34
N ARG A 66 0.16 1.68 -18.34
CA ARG A 66 0.44 0.28 -18.68
C ARG A 66 0.92 -0.56 -17.47
N PRO A 67 0.02 -1.29 -16.78
CA PRO A 67 0.47 -2.24 -15.78
C PRO A 67 1.52 -3.14 -16.44
N ALA A 68 2.69 -3.23 -15.83
CA ALA A 68 3.71 -4.19 -16.22
C ALA A 68 3.05 -5.58 -16.09
N LYS A 69 2.56 -6.05 -17.24
CA LYS A 69 2.08 -7.40 -17.56
C LYS A 69 2.43 -8.41 -16.47
N LEU A 70 1.49 -8.73 -15.59
CA LEU A 70 1.55 -9.97 -14.82
C LEU A 70 0.48 -10.93 -15.36
N PRO A 71 0.88 -12.11 -15.88
CA PRO A 71 -0.05 -13.07 -16.46
C PRO A 71 -0.86 -13.80 -15.38
N ASN A 72 -2.18 -13.83 -15.61
CA ASN A 72 -3.15 -14.84 -15.22
C ASN A 72 -3.12 -15.35 -13.75
N SER A 73 -4.04 -14.84 -12.93
CA SER A 73 -4.58 -15.59 -11.81
C SER A 73 -6.01 -16.00 -12.15
N THR A 74 -6.18 -17.22 -12.65
CA THR A 74 -7.48 -17.89 -12.75
C THR A 74 -7.85 -18.35 -11.33
N PRO A 75 -8.96 -17.88 -10.73
CA PRO A 75 -9.45 -18.44 -9.47
C PRO A 75 -10.11 -19.82 -9.68
N PRO A 76 -10.05 -20.74 -8.69
CA PRO A 76 -10.72 -22.05 -8.74
C PRO A 76 -12.24 -21.96 -8.61
#